data_AF-K1UN40-F1
#
_entry.id   AF-K1UN40-F1
#
_cell.length_a   1.000
_cell.length_b   1.000
_cell.length_c   1.000
_cell.angle_alpha   90.00
_cell.angle_beta   90.00
_cell.angle_gamma   90.00
#
_symmetry.space_group_name_H-M   'P 1'
#
loop_
_entity.id
_entity.type
_entity.pdbx_description
1 polymer ?
#
loop_
_entity_poly.entity_id
_entity_poly.type
_entity_poly.pdbx_seq_one_letter_code
_entity_poly.pdbx_strand_id
1 'polypeptide(L)'
;MIKTLAKQIKEYKSASLVTPIFMILEVAMEMVIPLLMASIIDDGVQAGDMKHIFAIGCYMILAAIVGLFAGVMGGKYGAKASTGFARNLREAMYENIQTFSFSNIDKFSTAGLVTRMTTDVTNIQNAYQMLLRMCFRAPVSLIC
;
A
#
# COMPACT_ATOMS: atom_id res chain seq x y z
N MET A 1 -23.19 -1.04 -1.35
CA MET A 1 -22.10 -1.77 -0.68
C MET A 1 -20.78 -1.01 -0.69
N ILE A 2 -20.18 -0.72 -1.86
CA ILE A 2 -18.88 0.00 -1.94
C ILE A 2 -18.95 1.42 -1.37
N LYS A 3 -20.03 2.18 -1.62
CA LYS A 3 -20.23 3.54 -1.05
C LYS A 3 -20.35 3.55 0.49
N THR A 4 -20.83 2.47 1.09
CA THR A 4 -21.01 2.34 2.55
C THR A 4 -19.67 2.05 3.23
N LEU A 5 -18.88 1.16 2.62
CA LEU A 5 -17.49 0.88 3.04
C LEU A 5 -16.61 2.12 2.83
N ALA A 6 -16.72 2.81 1.70
CA ALA A 6 -15.97 4.05 1.44
C ALA A 6 -16.26 5.18 2.44
N LYS A 7 -17.44 5.16 3.10
CA LYS A 7 -17.79 6.11 4.16
C LYS A 7 -16.96 5.89 5.44
N GLN A 8 -16.49 4.66 5.69
CA GLN A 8 -15.65 4.31 6.85
C GLN A 8 -14.16 4.63 6.66
N ILE A 9 -13.74 4.98 5.43
CA ILE A 9 -12.38 5.47 5.14
C ILE A 9 -12.18 6.91 5.67
N LYS A 10 -13.24 7.58 6.15
CA LYS A 10 -13.32 9.02 6.46
C LYS A 10 -12.11 9.58 7.23
N GLU A 11 -11.61 8.87 8.24
CA GLU A 11 -10.53 9.35 9.11
C GLU A 11 -9.12 9.05 8.55
N TYR A 12 -9.00 8.06 7.67
CA TYR A 12 -7.71 7.59 7.11
C TYR A 12 -7.51 7.95 5.63
N LYS A 13 -8.34 8.85 5.08
CA LYS A 13 -8.22 9.33 3.69
C LYS A 13 -6.83 9.87 3.38
N SER A 14 -6.22 10.63 4.29
CA SER A 14 -4.87 11.18 4.09
C SER A 14 -3.82 10.08 4.00
N ALA A 15 -3.86 9.06 4.85
CA ALA A 15 -2.93 7.92 4.78
C ALA A 15 -3.15 7.08 3.51
N SER A 16 -4.42 6.92 3.10
CA SER A 16 -4.79 6.21 1.88
C SER A 16 -4.37 6.93 0.59
N LEU A 17 -4.28 8.25 0.60
CA LEU A 17 -3.84 9.05 -0.56
C LEU A 17 -2.31 9.14 -0.63
N VAL A 18 -1.65 9.17 0.52
CA VAL A 18 -0.18 9.22 0.62
C VAL A 18 0.46 7.87 0.23
N THR A 19 -0.20 6.75 0.52
CA THR A 19 0.28 5.39 0.17
C THR A 19 0.60 5.20 -1.32
N PRO A 20 -0.31 5.50 -2.27
CA PRO A 20 -0.04 5.33 -3.70
C PRO A 20 1.02 6.29 -4.23
N ILE A 21 1.11 7.52 -3.69
CA ILE A 21 2.15 8.50 -4.07
C ILE A 21 3.54 7.95 -3.73
N PHE A 22 3.71 7.41 -2.52
CA PHE A 22 4.97 6.80 -2.10
C PHE A 22 5.34 5.56 -2.92
N MET A 23 4.35 4.78 -3.35
CA MET A 23 4.60 3.63 -4.23
C MET A 23 4.96 4.01 -5.65
N ILE A 24 4.35 5.04 -6.21
CA ILE A 24 4.75 5.58 -7.52
C ILE A 24 6.20 6.07 -7.45
N LEU A 25 6.56 6.78 -6.37
CA LEU A 25 7.92 7.26 -6.15
C LEU A 25 8.92 6.11 -5.97
N GLU A 26 8.55 5.06 -5.25
CA GLU A 26 9.36 3.84 -5.10
C GLU A 26 9.65 3.19 -6.47
N VAL A 27 8.61 2.94 -7.27
CA VAL A 27 8.76 2.30 -8.59
C VAL A 27 9.56 3.17 -9.55
N ALA A 28 9.37 4.49 -9.52
CA ALA A 28 10.15 5.43 -10.32
C ALA A 28 11.65 5.37 -9.95
N MET A 29 11.99 5.28 -8.66
CA MET A 29 13.39 5.14 -8.22
C MET A 29 13.98 3.78 -8.59
N GLU A 30 13.20 2.69 -8.52
CA GLU A 30 13.64 1.38 -9.02
C GLU A 30 13.97 1.42 -10.52
N MET A 31 13.21 2.18 -11.32
CA MET A 31 13.43 2.36 -12.76
C MET A 31 14.61 3.25 -13.12
N VAL A 32 15.03 4.15 -12.23
CA VAL A 32 16.24 4.96 -12.45
C VAL A 32 17.50 4.09 -12.39
N ILE A 33 17.49 2.97 -11.66
CA ILE A 33 18.63 2.05 -11.56
C ILE A 33 19.09 1.49 -12.91
N PRO A 34 18.23 0.89 -13.76
CA PRO A 34 18.64 0.41 -15.09
C PRO A 34 19.05 1.52 -16.05
N LEU A 35 18.47 2.73 -15.94
CA LEU A 35 18.92 3.89 -16.73
C LEU A 35 20.34 4.33 -16.33
N LEU A 36 20.64 4.36 -15.04
CA LEU A 36 21.99 4.65 -14.55
C LEU A 36 22.98 3.53 -14.95
N MET A 37 22.55 2.27 -14.95
CA MET A 37 23.36 1.15 -15.46
C MET A 37 23.67 1.29 -16.96
N ALA A 38 22.73 1.75 -17.78
CA ALA A 38 22.98 2.02 -19.20
C ALA A 38 24.04 3.12 -19.38
N SER A 39 23.95 4.23 -18.64
CA SER A 39 24.95 5.31 -18.68
C SER A 39 26.33 4.86 -18.15
N ILE A 40 26.40 3.94 -17.18
CA ILE A 40 27.69 3.35 -16.78
C ILE A 40 28.35 2.61 -17.95
N ILE A 41 27.56 1.88 -18.76
CA ILE A 41 28.09 1.11 -19.89
C ILE A 41 28.50 2.04 -21.03
N ASP A 42 27.62 2.97 -21.41
CA ASP A 42 27.83 3.84 -22.58
C ASP A 42 28.87 4.95 -22.29
N ASP A 43 28.73 5.68 -21.18
CA ASP A 43 29.59 6.84 -20.89
C ASP A 43 30.76 6.51 -19.95
N GLY A 44 30.68 5.41 -19.20
CA GLY A 44 31.73 4.97 -18.28
C GLY A 44 32.72 4.01 -18.94
N VAL A 45 32.22 2.84 -19.34
CA VAL A 45 33.07 1.75 -19.86
C VAL A 45 33.58 2.07 -21.27
N GLN A 46 32.74 2.64 -22.13
CA GLN A 46 33.14 2.95 -23.52
C GLN A 46 34.09 4.16 -23.62
N ALA A 47 33.93 5.16 -22.74
CA ALA A 47 34.81 6.34 -22.69
C ALA A 47 36.06 6.14 -21.81
N GLY A 48 36.11 5.09 -20.98
CA GLY A 48 37.24 4.78 -20.10
C GLY A 48 37.36 5.69 -18.87
N ASP A 49 36.31 6.43 -18.50
CA ASP A 49 36.34 7.38 -17.39
C ASP A 49 35.89 6.72 -16.07
N MET A 50 36.87 6.20 -15.32
CA MET A 50 36.65 5.60 -13.99
C MET A 50 36.01 6.57 -12.97
N LYS A 51 36.17 7.89 -13.12
CA LYS A 51 35.53 8.86 -12.21
C LYS A 51 34.03 8.93 -12.46
N HIS A 52 33.61 8.83 -13.72
CA HIS A 52 32.19 8.81 -14.10
C HIS A 52 31.49 7.55 -13.56
N ILE A 53 32.13 6.39 -13.68
CA ILE A 53 31.64 5.12 -13.13
C ILE A 53 31.43 5.22 -11.61
N PHE A 54 32.42 5.77 -10.88
CA PHE A 54 32.33 5.86 -9.42
C PHE A 54 31.27 6.87 -8.96
N ALA A 55 31.12 7.99 -9.69
CA ALA A 55 30.07 8.98 -9.44
C ALA A 55 28.67 8.39 -9.67
N ILE A 56 28.43 7.77 -10.83
CA ILE A 56 27.12 7.15 -11.15
C ILE A 56 26.81 5.98 -10.21
N GLY A 57 27.80 5.16 -9.85
CA GLY A 57 27.64 4.10 -8.85
C GLY A 57 27.20 4.64 -7.48
N CYS A 58 27.72 5.80 -7.06
CA CYS A 58 27.26 6.47 -5.84
C CYS A 58 25.81 6.98 -5.96
N TYR A 59 25.43 7.53 -7.12
CA TYR A 59 24.04 7.92 -7.40
C TYR A 59 23.07 6.73 -7.40
N MET A 60 23.49 5.56 -7.89
CA MET A 60 22.70 4.33 -7.83
C MET A 60 22.43 3.90 -6.38
N ILE A 61 23.45 3.95 -5.52
CA ILE A 61 23.29 3.61 -4.10
C ILE A 61 22.33 4.59 -3.42
N LEU A 62 22.46 5.90 -3.70
CA LEU A 62 21.53 6.91 -3.19
C LEU A 62 20.09 6.66 -3.66
N ALA A 63 19.90 6.37 -4.96
CA ALA A 63 18.59 6.06 -5.51
C ALA A 63 17.97 4.80 -4.86
N ALA A 64 18.78 3.76 -4.63
CA ALA A 64 18.33 2.54 -3.94
C ALA A 64 17.91 2.80 -2.50
N ILE A 65 18.66 3.63 -1.76
CA ILE A 65 18.31 4.01 -0.37
C ILE A 65 17.01 4.82 -0.35
N VAL A 66 16.83 5.77 -1.26
CA VAL A 66 15.59 6.57 -1.37
C VAL A 66 14.41 5.69 -1.76
N GLY A 67 14.59 4.77 -2.73
CA GLY A 67 13.58 3.80 -3.12
C GLY A 67 13.15 2.90 -1.95
N LEU A 68 14.12 2.36 -1.20
CA LEU A 68 13.85 1.54 -0.01
C LEU A 68 13.09 2.34 1.06
N PHE A 69 13.47 3.59 1.30
CA PHE A 69 12.79 4.45 2.27
C PHE A 69 11.37 4.77 1.82
N ALA A 70 11.17 5.04 0.53
CA ALA A 70 9.86 5.28 -0.06
C ALA A 70 8.94 4.05 0.03
N GLY A 71 9.47 2.86 -0.26
CA GLY A 71 8.73 1.60 -0.13
C GLY A 71 8.35 1.26 1.30
N VAL A 72 9.25 1.46 2.26
CA VAL A 72 8.96 1.28 3.70
C VAL A 72 7.90 2.28 4.17
N MET A 73 8.00 3.55 3.75
CA MET A 73 7.01 4.57 4.09
C MET A 73 5.64 4.25 3.47
N GLY A 74 5.56 4.00 2.17
CA GLY A 74 4.33 3.59 1.50
C GLY A 74 3.74 2.34 2.15
N GLY A 75 4.60 1.40 2.53
CA GLY A 75 4.19 0.20 3.23
C GLY A 75 3.57 0.45 4.61
N LYS A 76 4.16 1.36 5.40
CA LYS A 76 3.70 1.77 6.73
C LYS A 76 2.40 2.56 6.66
N TYR A 77 2.29 3.50 5.72
CA TYR A 77 1.06 4.28 5.51
C TYR A 77 -0.09 3.40 5.02
N GLY A 78 0.18 2.44 4.13
CA GLY A 78 -0.82 1.49 3.65
C GLY A 78 -1.32 0.56 4.75
N ALA A 79 -0.43 0.05 5.59
CA ALA A 79 -0.79 -0.76 6.75
C ALA A 79 -1.63 0.04 7.76
N LYS A 80 -1.24 1.30 8.04
CA LYS A 80 -1.97 2.20 8.95
C LYS A 80 -3.35 2.57 8.42
N ALA A 81 -3.48 2.81 7.12
CA ALA A 81 -4.76 3.09 6.48
C ALA A 81 -5.70 1.87 6.53
N SER A 82 -5.17 0.66 6.27
CA SER A 82 -5.97 -0.56 6.27
C SER A 82 -6.42 -0.99 7.67
N THR A 83 -5.53 -0.95 8.65
CA THR A 83 -5.88 -1.24 10.06
C THR A 83 -6.86 -0.21 10.63
N GLY A 84 -6.68 1.07 10.29
CA GLY A 84 -7.62 2.13 10.66
C GLY A 84 -9.01 1.93 10.08
N PHE A 85 -9.10 1.57 8.80
CA PHE A 85 -10.36 1.20 8.15
C PHE A 85 -11.03 -0.01 8.82
N ALA A 86 -10.26 -1.05 9.13
CA ALA A 86 -10.77 -2.26 9.77
C ALA A 86 -11.31 -1.99 11.19
N ARG A 87 -10.67 -1.07 11.93
CA ARG A 87 -11.15 -0.62 13.25
C ARG A 87 -12.53 0.02 13.15
N ASN A 88 -12.69 1.05 12.30
CA ASN A 88 -13.96 1.75 12.16
C ASN A 88 -15.08 0.83 11.65
N LEU A 89 -14.74 -0.14 10.79
CA LEU A 89 -15.68 -1.14 10.32
C LEU A 89 -16.14 -2.07 11.47
N ARG A 90 -15.21 -2.56 12.30
CA ARG A 90 -15.53 -3.39 13.47
C ARG A 90 -16.42 -2.65 14.47
N GLU A 91 -16.10 -1.39 14.75
CA GLU A 91 -16.86 -0.55 15.70
C GLU A 91 -18.30 -0.33 15.22
N ALA A 92 -18.48 0.08 13.96
CA ALA A 92 -19.82 0.28 13.39
C ALA A 92 -20.63 -1.03 13.29
N MET A 93 -19.98 -2.17 13.03
CA MET A 93 -20.64 -3.48 13.05
C MET A 93 -21.08 -3.85 14.46
N TYR A 94 -20.23 -3.60 15.46
CA TYR A 94 -20.53 -3.89 16.86
C TYR A 94 -21.70 -3.05 17.39
N GLU A 95 -21.76 -1.75 17.06
CA GLU A 95 -22.91 -0.90 17.40
C GLU A 95 -24.21 -1.38 16.74
N ASN A 96 -24.16 -1.77 15.47
CA ASN A 96 -25.36 -2.30 14.79
C ASN A 96 -25.84 -3.62 15.40
N ILE A 97 -24.93 -4.53 15.78
CA ILE A 97 -25.29 -5.79 16.43
C ILE A 97 -25.99 -5.54 17.78
N GLN A 98 -25.57 -4.51 18.53
CA GLN A 98 -26.24 -4.14 19.79
C GLN A 98 -27.67 -3.65 19.60
N THR A 99 -28.04 -3.15 18.42
CA THR A 99 -29.41 -2.73 18.09
C THR A 99 -30.30 -3.85 17.54
N PHE A 100 -29.79 -5.07 17.40
CA PHE A 100 -30.56 -6.19 16.87
C PHE A 100 -31.55 -6.75 17.91
N SER A 101 -32.78 -7.01 17.48
CA SER A 101 -33.76 -7.76 18.26
C SER A 101 -33.35 -9.24 18.37
N PHE A 102 -33.83 -9.93 19.41
CA PHE A 102 -33.54 -11.36 19.63
C PHE A 102 -33.84 -12.23 18.40
N SER A 103 -34.90 -11.92 17.64
CA SER A 103 -35.24 -12.61 16.38
C SER A 103 -34.16 -12.45 15.28
N ASN A 104 -33.48 -11.31 15.23
CA ASN A 104 -32.38 -11.09 14.28
C ASN A 104 -31.10 -11.83 14.72
N ILE A 105 -30.84 -11.93 16.03
CA ILE A 105 -29.70 -12.67 16.57
C ILE A 105 -29.86 -14.17 16.30
N ASP A 106 -31.06 -14.72 16.50
CA ASP A 106 -31.35 -16.13 16.20
C ASP A 106 -31.22 -16.45 14.70
N LYS A 107 -31.58 -15.50 13.82
CA LYS A 107 -31.48 -15.67 12.37
C LYS A 107 -30.03 -15.68 11.85
N PHE A 108 -29.15 -14.90 12.47
CA PHE A 108 -27.74 -14.81 12.06
C PHE A 108 -26.79 -15.70 12.86
N SER A 109 -27.26 -16.26 13.99
CA SER A 109 -26.47 -17.00 14.99
C SER A 109 -25.31 -16.18 15.58
N THR A 110 -25.16 -16.22 16.90
CA THR A 110 -24.06 -15.51 17.60
C THR A 110 -22.69 -15.90 17.04
N ALA A 111 -22.49 -17.17 16.69
CA ALA A 111 -21.25 -17.66 16.10
C ALA A 111 -20.97 -17.07 14.70
N GLY A 112 -22.01 -16.89 13.87
CA GLY A 112 -21.90 -16.30 12.53
C GLY A 112 -21.62 -14.79 12.56
N LEU A 113 -22.13 -14.08 13.57
CA LEU A 113 -21.83 -12.66 13.79
C LEU A 113 -20.37 -12.44 14.21
N VAL A 114 -19.84 -13.35 15.05
CA VAL A 114 -18.43 -13.30 15.48
C VAL A 114 -17.49 -13.51 14.29
N THR A 115 -17.71 -14.53 13.46
CA THR A 115 -16.86 -14.79 12.28
C THR A 115 -16.91 -13.65 11.26
N ARG A 116 -18.05 -12.97 11.11
CA ARG A 116 -18.15 -11.76 10.27
C ARG A 116 -17.37 -10.58 10.84
N MET A 117 -17.36 -10.39 12.16
CA MET A 117 -16.61 -9.30 12.79
C MET A 117 -15.09 -9.55 12.84
N THR A 118 -14.64 -10.80 12.77
CA THR A 118 -13.23 -11.17 12.84
C THR A 118 -12.66 -11.50 11.47
N THR A 119 -13.08 -12.61 10.87
CA THR A 119 -12.55 -13.16 9.63
C THR A 119 -12.88 -12.28 8.45
N ASP A 120 -14.14 -11.89 8.27
CA ASP A 120 -14.52 -11.10 7.10
C ASP A 120 -13.91 -9.69 7.14
N VAL A 121 -13.88 -9.05 8.31
CA VAL A 121 -13.19 -7.75 8.45
C VAL A 121 -11.69 -7.87 8.15
N THR A 122 -11.04 -8.96 8.58
CA THR A 122 -9.63 -9.20 8.28
C THR A 122 -9.39 -9.46 6.80
N ASN A 123 -10.29 -10.18 6.13
CA ASN A 123 -10.24 -10.38 4.68
C ASN A 123 -10.41 -9.06 3.92
N ILE A 124 -11.34 -8.19 4.33
CA ILE A 124 -11.51 -6.88 3.73
C ILE A 124 -10.30 -5.99 4.01
N GLN A 125 -9.71 -6.05 5.21
CA GLN A 125 -8.46 -5.36 5.55
C GLN A 125 -7.33 -5.77 4.60
N ASN A 126 -7.13 -7.07 4.39
CA ASN A 126 -6.11 -7.58 3.47
C ASN A 126 -6.41 -7.17 2.02
N ALA A 127 -7.66 -7.27 1.57
CA ALA A 127 -8.07 -6.83 0.24
C ALA A 127 -7.83 -5.31 0.03
N TYR A 128 -8.11 -4.49 1.04
CA TYR A 128 -7.86 -3.05 0.99
C TYR A 128 -6.37 -2.72 0.96
N GLN A 129 -5.57 -3.44 1.75
CA GLN A 129 -4.11 -3.31 1.72
C GLN A 129 -3.54 -3.71 0.36
N MET A 130 -4.07 -4.77 -0.24
CA MET A 130 -3.67 -5.23 -1.57
C MET A 130 -4.10 -4.27 -2.68
N LEU A 131 -5.30 -3.68 -2.59
CA LEU A 131 -5.75 -2.62 -3.51
C LEU A 131 -4.84 -1.39 -3.43
N LEU A 132 -4.51 -0.92 -2.24
CA LEU A 132 -3.63 0.24 -2.09
C LEU A 132 -2.21 -0.03 -2.58
N ARG A 133 -1.75 -1.30 -2.48
CA ARG A 133 -0.38 -1.65 -2.85
C ARG A 133 -0.24 -2.12 -4.30
N MET A 134 -0.91 -3.21 -4.62
CA MET A 134 -0.74 -3.94 -5.88
C MET A 134 -1.38 -3.19 -7.05
N CYS A 135 -2.54 -2.56 -6.88
CA CYS A 135 -3.19 -1.85 -7.98
C CYS A 135 -2.47 -0.57 -8.39
N PHE A 136 -1.57 -0.02 -7.57
CA PHE A 136 -0.74 1.11 -7.96
C PHE A 136 0.64 0.63 -8.43
N ARG A 137 1.28 -0.30 -7.73
CA ARG A 137 2.61 -0.81 -8.09
C ARG A 137 2.60 -1.51 -9.46
N ALA A 138 1.64 -2.40 -9.72
CA ALA A 138 1.61 -3.21 -10.94
C ALA A 138 1.49 -2.40 -12.25
N PRO A 139 0.54 -1.45 -12.40
CA PRO A 139 0.46 -0.65 -13.62
C PRO A 139 1.63 0.31 -13.77
N VAL A 140 2.16 0.88 -12.68
CA VAL A 140 3.31 1.79 -12.75
C VAL A 140 4.56 1.04 -13.22
N SER A 141 4.78 -0.18 -12.74
CA SER A 141 5.88 -1.05 -13.21
C SER A 141 5.70 -1.59 -14.62
N LEU A 142 4.48 -1.54 -15.18
CA LEU A 142 4.18 -2.02 -16.53
C LEU A 142 4.26 -0.89 -17.56
N ILE A 143 3.97 0.35 -17.14
CA ILE A 143 4.01 1.55 -17.98
C ILE A 143 5.42 2.13 -18.04
N CYS A 144 6.16 2.10 -16.92
CA CYS A 144 7.56 2.54 -16.85
C CYS A 144 8.48 1.38 -17.19
#